data_AF-A0A1J5STB1-F1
#
_entry.id   AF-A0A1J5STB1-F1
#
_cell.length_a   1.000
_cell.length_b   1.000
_cell.length_c   1.000
_cell.angle_alpha   90.00
_cell.angle_beta   90.00
_cell.angle_gamma   90.00
#
_symmetry.space_group_name_H-M   'P 1'
#
loop_
_entity.id
_entity.type
_entity.pdbx_description
1 polymer ?
#
loop_
_entity_poly.entity_id
_entity_poly.type
_entity_poly.pdbx_seq_one_letter_code
_entity_poly.pdbx_strand_id
1 'polypeptide(L)'
;MANFIETLPDGWTIYLWLIIGAVIILAVVYWIRWGIKNEQFDEDIKYVLFDEKDRAKMAPEEFAKSQSVIKSQIASRDQFLAADAEKRKSGA
;
A
#
# COMPACT_ATOMS: atom_id res chain seq x y z
N MET A 1 15.94 18.52 -33.70
CA MET A 1 15.40 17.31 -33.03
C MET A 1 14.65 16.41 -34.00
N ALA A 2 13.74 16.93 -34.83
CA ALA A 2 13.04 16.14 -35.85
C ALA A 2 14.00 15.37 -36.79
N ASN A 3 15.02 16.04 -37.33
CA ASN A 3 16.02 15.45 -38.23
C ASN A 3 16.82 14.28 -37.62
N PHE A 4 16.93 14.19 -36.29
CA PHE A 4 17.66 13.10 -35.62
C PHE A 4 16.81 11.83 -35.55
N ILE A 5 15.51 11.99 -35.25
CA ILE A 5 14.56 10.87 -35.19
C ILE A 5 14.40 10.21 -36.56
N GLU A 6 14.44 10.98 -37.64
CA GLU A 6 14.34 10.49 -39.03
C GLU A 6 15.61 9.75 -39.52
N THR A 7 16.76 9.95 -38.86
CA THR A 7 18.01 9.22 -39.17
C THR A 7 18.16 7.91 -38.40
N LEU A 8 17.24 7.61 -37.48
CA LEU A 8 17.33 6.39 -36.68
C LEU A 8 16.93 5.17 -37.53
N PRO A 9 17.63 4.03 -37.35
CA PRO A 9 17.27 2.78 -38.03
C PRO A 9 15.81 2.42 -37.80
N ASP A 10 15.17 1.92 -38.84
CA ASP A 10 13.76 1.54 -38.78
C ASP A 10 13.55 0.48 -37.69
N GLY A 11 12.55 0.70 -36.83
CA GLY A 11 12.30 -0.13 -35.64
C GLY A 11 12.99 0.30 -34.34
N TRP A 12 13.68 1.45 -34.29
CA TRP A 12 14.28 1.95 -33.02
C TRP A 12 13.27 2.15 -31.88
N THR A 13 12.00 2.38 -32.22
CA THR A 13 10.89 2.57 -31.28
C THR A 13 10.68 1.36 -30.38
N ILE A 14 10.99 0.13 -30.82
CA ILE A 14 10.83 -1.07 -30.00
C ILE A 14 11.72 -1.03 -28.76
N TYR A 15 12.94 -0.50 -28.88
CA TYR A 15 13.86 -0.39 -27.75
C TYR A 15 13.34 0.61 -26.72
N LEU A 16 12.70 1.70 -27.17
CA LEU A 16 12.05 2.66 -26.28
C LEU A 16 10.88 2.01 -25.53
N TRP A 17 10.04 1.25 -26.24
CA TRP A 17 8.94 0.51 -25.62
C TRP A 17 9.41 -0.51 -24.58
N LEU A 18 10.52 -1.21 -24.85
CA LEU A 18 11.12 -2.15 -23.88
C LEU A 18 11.59 -1.43 -22.61
N ILE A 19 12.25 -0.27 -22.74
CA ILE A 19 12.68 0.53 -21.58
C ILE A 19 11.47 1.03 -20.79
N ILE A 20 10.46 1.56 -21.48
CA ILE A 20 9.22 2.03 -20.84
C ILE A 20 8.54 0.88 -20.09
N GLY A 21 8.42 -0.29 -20.71
CA GLY A 21 7.85 -1.49 -20.08
C GLY A 21 8.61 -1.90 -18.82
N ALA A 22 9.95 -1.92 -18.89
CA ALA A 22 10.79 -2.23 -17.73
C ALA A 22 10.61 -1.21 -16.59
N VAL A 23 10.55 0.09 -16.91
CA VAL A 23 10.32 1.16 -15.91
C VAL A 23 8.95 1.02 -15.26
N ILE A 24 7.91 0.68 -16.02
CA ILE A 24 6.57 0.45 -15.47
C ILE A 24 6.59 -0.71 -14.46
N ILE A 25 7.24 -1.82 -14.79
CA ILE A 25 7.36 -2.96 -13.88
C ILE A 25 8.08 -2.55 -12.59
N LEU A 26 9.20 -1.83 -12.70
CA LEU A 26 9.93 -1.35 -11.53
C LEU A 26 9.08 -0.41 -10.67
N ALA A 27 8.34 0.50 -11.29
CA ALA A 27 7.43 1.40 -10.58
C ALA A 27 6.35 0.62 -9.83
N VAL A 28 5.70 -0.36 -10.48
CA VAL A 28 4.68 -1.20 -9.84
C VAL A 28 5.25 -1.95 -8.63
N VAL A 29 6.42 -2.58 -8.77
CA VAL A 29 7.07 -3.29 -7.65
C VAL A 29 7.38 -2.33 -6.51
N TYR A 30 7.90 -1.14 -6.81
CA TYR A 30 8.17 -0.11 -5.81
C TYR A 30 6.90 0.32 -5.06
N TRP A 31 5.81 0.59 -5.79
CA TRP A 31 4.54 1.01 -5.21
C TRP A 31 3.86 -0.09 -4.39
N ILE A 32 3.92 -1.35 -4.83
CA ILE A 32 3.44 -2.49 -4.03
C ILE A 32 4.26 -2.61 -2.74
N ARG A 33 5.60 -2.57 -2.84
CA ARG A 33 6.50 -2.61 -1.68
C ARG A 33 6.21 -1.48 -0.69
N TRP A 34 5.93 -0.29 -1.21
CA TRP A 34 5.54 0.86 -0.40
C TRP A 34 4.16 0.66 0.24
N GLY A 35 3.16 0.20 -0.51
CA GLY A 35 1.82 -0.06 0.00
C GLY A 35 1.79 -1.09 1.13
N ILE A 36 2.58 -2.17 1.01
CA ILE A 36 2.77 -3.16 2.09
C ILE A 36 3.34 -2.52 3.36
N LYS A 37 4.29 -1.60 3.23
CA LYS A 37 4.92 -0.93 4.39
C LYS A 37 4.04 0.13 5.06
N ASN A 38 3.04 0.65 4.35
CA ASN A 38 2.15 1.69 4.84
C ASN A 38 0.73 1.16 5.09
N GLU A 39 0.59 -0.16 5.30
CA GLU A 39 -0.68 -0.80 5.67
C GLU A 39 -1.84 -0.51 4.69
N GLN A 40 -1.53 -0.23 3.42
CA GLN A 40 -2.53 0.12 2.39
C GLN A 40 -3.34 -1.10 1.92
N PHE A 41 -2.78 -2.30 2.09
CA PHE A 41 -3.45 -3.57 1.81
C PHE A 41 -3.86 -4.21 3.14
N ASP A 42 -4.85 -3.62 3.80
CA ASP A 42 -5.45 -4.22 4.99
C ASP A 42 -6.63 -5.12 4.56
N GLU A 43 -6.38 -6.43 4.45
CA GLU A 43 -7.42 -7.44 4.21
C GLU A 43 -8.47 -7.49 5.32
N ASP A 44 -8.17 -6.90 6.48
CA ASP A 44 -9.03 -6.94 7.65
C ASP A 44 -10.08 -5.81 7.69
N ILE A 45 -10.20 -4.98 6.64
CA ILE A 45 -11.27 -3.98 6.51
C ILE A 45 -12.68 -4.58 6.64
N LYS A 46 -12.85 -5.86 6.25
CA LYS A 46 -14.08 -6.63 6.49
C LYS A 46 -14.47 -6.63 7.98
N TYR A 47 -13.49 -6.71 8.88
CA TYR A 47 -13.72 -6.83 10.32
C TYR A 47 -13.79 -5.49 11.04
N VAL A 48 -13.34 -4.40 10.43
CA VAL A 48 -13.47 -3.02 10.96
C VAL A 48 -14.92 -2.53 10.91
N LEU A 49 -15.69 -2.99 9.92
CA LEU A 49 -17.10 -2.63 9.76
C LEU A 49 -18.01 -3.29 10.80
N PHE A 50 -17.57 -4.37 11.44
CA PHE A 50 -18.39 -5.14 12.36
C PHE A 50 -18.29 -4.60 13.78
N ASP A 51 -19.43 -4.21 14.34
CA ASP A 51 -19.55 -3.76 15.72
C ASP A 51 -20.05 -4.88 16.65
N GLU A 52 -20.06 -4.62 17.97
CA GLU A 52 -20.58 -5.57 18.95
C GLU A 52 -22.06 -5.92 18.74
N LYS A 53 -22.82 -5.09 18.02
CA LYS A 53 -24.24 -5.31 17.74
C LYS A 53 -24.43 -6.32 16.60
N ASP A 54 -23.44 -6.46 15.73
CA ASP A 54 -23.40 -7.47 14.67
C ASP A 54 -22.95 -8.85 15.14
N ARG A 55 -22.64 -9.03 16.45
CA ARG A 55 -22.21 -10.31 17.03
C ARG A 55 -23.15 -11.47 16.74
N ALA A 56 -24.46 -11.24 16.67
CA ALA A 56 -25.46 -12.26 16.37
C ALA A 56 -25.48 -12.69 14.89
N LYS A 57 -24.82 -11.94 14.00
CA LYS A 57 -24.74 -12.20 12.56
C LYS A 57 -23.44 -12.90 12.14
N MET A 58 -22.54 -13.16 13.10
CA MET A 58 -21.23 -13.77 12.87
C MET A 58 -21.10 -15.09 13.62
N ALA A 59 -20.31 -16.00 13.05
CA ALA A 59 -19.87 -17.18 13.78
C ALA A 59 -18.97 -16.76 14.97
N PRO A 60 -18.98 -17.47 16.10
CA PRO A 60 -18.18 -17.14 17.28
C PRO A 60 -16.68 -17.00 16.98
N GLU A 61 -16.19 -17.79 16.02
CA GLU A 61 -14.81 -17.78 15.52
C GLU A 61 -14.47 -16.54 14.68
N GLU A 62 -15.40 -16.03 13.87
CA GLU A 62 -15.21 -14.78 13.12
C GLU A 62 -15.23 -13.56 14.06
N PHE A 63 -16.04 -13.59 15.11
CA PHE A 63 -16.07 -12.52 16.12
C PHE A 63 -14.79 -12.48 16.96
N ALA A 64 -14.19 -13.63 17.28
CA ALA A 64 -12.89 -13.68 17.94
C ALA A 64 -11.80 -13.07 17.04
N LYS A 65 -11.87 -13.34 15.73
CA LYS A 65 -10.95 -12.76 14.74
C LYS A 65 -11.13 -11.25 14.62
N SER A 66 -12.36 -10.73 14.56
CA SER A 66 -12.59 -9.28 14.47
C SER A 66 -12.03 -8.52 15.68
N GLN A 67 -12.18 -9.05 16.89
CA GLN A 67 -11.60 -8.44 18.09
C GLN A 67 -10.06 -8.43 18.05
N SER A 68 -9.43 -9.46 17.48
CA SER A 68 -7.98 -9.51 17.31
C SER A 68 -7.47 -8.47 16.31
N VAL A 69 -8.21 -8.23 15.22
CA VAL A 69 -7.95 -7.20 14.20
C VAL A 69 -8.10 -5.80 14.77
N ILE A 70 -9.18 -5.55 15.50
CA ILE A 70 -9.40 -4.22 16.11
C ILE A 70 -8.24 -3.88 17.06
N LYS A 71 -7.77 -4.88 17.83
CA LYS A 71 -6.62 -4.70 18.72
C LYS A 71 -5.32 -4.41 17.97
N SER A 72 -5.05 -5.08 16.84
CA SER A 72 -3.85 -4.81 16.04
C SER A 72 -3.89 -3.42 15.39
N GLN A 73 -5.05 -2.97 14.90
CA GLN A 73 -5.19 -1.63 14.34
C GLN A 73 -5.04 -0.51 15.37
N ILE A 74 -5.63 -0.67 16.56
CA ILE A 74 -5.43 0.29 17.66
C ILE A 74 -3.94 0.37 18.02
N ALA A 75 -3.25 -0.78 18.12
CA ALA A 75 -1.82 -0.82 18.41
C ALA A 75 -0.96 -0.16 17.31
N SER A 76 -1.27 -0.40 16.03
CA SER A 76 -0.59 0.27 14.91
C SER A 76 -0.78 1.78 14.98
N ARG A 77 -2.01 2.24 15.19
CA ARG A 77 -2.33 3.67 15.35
C ARG A 77 -1.57 4.31 16.50
N ASP A 78 -1.52 3.65 17.66
CA ASP A 78 -0.84 4.17 18.84
C ASP A 78 0.68 4.28 18.61
N GLN A 79 1.29 3.32 17.90
CA GLN A 79 2.70 3.39 17.50
C GLN A 79 2.96 4.57 16.54
N PHE A 80 2.07 4.78 15.56
CA PHE A 80 2.20 5.90 14.63
C PHE A 80 2.07 7.25 15.35
N LEU A 81 1.09 7.39 16.25
CA LEU A 81 0.90 8.60 17.06
C LEU A 81 2.08 8.88 18.00
N ALA A 82 2.66 7.83 18.61
CA ALA A 82 3.85 7.96 19.44
C ALA A 82 5.05 8.43 18.62
N ALA A 83 5.30 7.83 17.46
CA ALA A 83 6.39 8.23 16.57
C ALA A 83 6.22 9.66 16.02
N ASP A 84 4.98 10.07 15.71
CA ASP A 84 4.66 11.43 15.27
C ASP A 84 4.86 12.45 16.42
N ALA A 85 4.47 12.09 17.65
CA ALA A 85 4.71 12.91 18.83
C ALA A 85 6.21 13.07 19.14
N GLU A 86 7.02 12.01 18.97
CA GLU A 86 8.48 12.09 19.11
C GLU A 86 9.12 12.97 18.03
N LYS A 87 8.72 12.81 16.76
CA LYS A 87 9.20 13.68 15.65
C LYS A 87 8.91 15.15 15.89
N ARG A 88 7.71 15.48 16.42
CA ARG A 88 7.36 16.87 16.78
C ARG A 88 8.22 17.41 17.93
N LYS A 89 8.67 16.57 18.86
CA LYS A 89 9.55 16.97 19.96
C LYS A 89 11.02 17.11 19.53
N SER A 90 11.49 16.30 18.57
CA SER A 90 12.86 16.36 18.05
C SER A 90 13.09 17.42 16.97
N GLY A 91 12.00 17.94 16.38
CA GLY A 91 12.02 18.99 15.35
C GLY A 91 11.83 20.42 15.87
N ALA A 92 11.93 20.62 17.18
CA ALA A 92 11.87 21.92 17.86
C ALA A 92 13.25 22.34 18.40
#